data_AF-A0A836SVF1-F1
#
_entry.id   AF-A0A836SVF1-F1
#
_cell.length_a   1.000
_cell.length_b   1.000
_cell.length_c   1.000
_cell.angle_alpha   90.00
_cell.angle_beta   90.00
_cell.angle_gamma   90.00
#
_symmetry.space_group_name_H-M   'P 1'
#
loop_
_entity.id
_entity.type
_entity.pdbx_description
1 polymer ?
#
loop_
_entity_poly.entity_id
_entity_poly.type
_entity_poly.pdbx_seq_one_letter_code
_entity_poly.pdbx_strand_id
1 'polypeptide(L)'
;MKTDLKLMVPLTLYYDNDEPNPKTLDTVTDLDYLTTYNAYLQRINEYKKIFSKGKKGEEKQQAIIAIEDFFQDSIIAGYEQFQKGLHIMQQLLEQGQSIQITIKGFASPLNKSEYNTNLSKRRINCVENYLRKYNNGVFLPYLDTVDSKIKNKLYIIKNAFGETKAAANISDKRSDLRNSVYSPEAAKERKVQIIGINFK
;
A
#
# COMPACT_ATOMS: atom_id res chain seq x y z
N MET A 1 14.11 -2.90 19.54
CA MET A 1 13.67 -1.76 18.70
C MET A 1 14.20 -1.79 17.27
N LYS A 2 15.51 -1.64 17.00
CA LYS A 2 16.03 -1.69 15.62
C LYS A 2 15.74 -3.03 14.92
N THR A 3 15.94 -4.14 15.64
CA THR A 3 15.60 -5.49 15.16
C THR A 3 14.11 -5.62 14.89
N ASP A 4 13.27 -5.20 15.83
CA ASP A 4 11.80 -5.25 15.70
C ASP A 4 11.31 -4.48 14.46
N LEU A 5 11.86 -3.30 14.21
CA LEU A 5 11.53 -2.52 13.00
C LEU A 5 11.96 -3.25 11.72
N LYS A 6 13.13 -3.88 11.70
CA LYS A 6 13.58 -4.69 10.55
C LYS A 6 12.71 -5.94 10.32
N LEU A 7 12.20 -6.56 11.38
CA LEU A 7 11.31 -7.72 11.29
C LEU A 7 9.94 -7.39 10.70
N MET A 8 9.58 -6.11 10.60
CA MET A 8 8.34 -5.68 9.93
C MET A 8 8.45 -5.66 8.41
N VAL A 9 9.64 -5.92 7.86
CA VAL A 9 9.88 -5.97 6.41
C VAL A 9 9.86 -7.42 5.92
N PRO A 10 9.17 -7.74 4.80
CA PRO A 10 8.41 -6.81 3.96
C PRO A 10 7.06 -6.45 4.58
N LEU A 11 6.74 -5.16 4.59
CA LEU A 11 5.42 -4.65 4.97
C LEU A 11 4.64 -4.34 3.70
N THR A 12 3.38 -4.79 3.61
CA THR A 12 2.54 -4.56 2.42
C THR A 12 1.31 -3.74 2.75
N LEU A 13 1.04 -2.73 1.92
CA LEU A 13 -0.11 -1.85 1.99
C LEU A 13 -0.91 -1.96 0.69
N TYR A 14 -2.19 -2.27 0.77
CA TYR A 14 -3.05 -2.52 -0.40
C TYR A 14 -3.92 -1.31 -0.74
N TYR A 15 -4.29 -1.24 -2.02
CA TYR A 15 -5.16 -0.22 -2.60
C TYR A 15 -6.31 -0.87 -3.35
N ASP A 16 -7.44 -0.17 -3.39
CA ASP A 16 -8.52 -0.53 -4.29
C ASP A 16 -8.11 -0.37 -5.77
N ASN A 17 -8.93 -0.89 -6.66
CA ASN A 17 -8.75 -0.75 -8.09
C ASN A 17 -8.73 0.72 -8.54
N ASP A 18 -7.76 1.05 -9.38
CA ASP A 18 -7.55 2.38 -9.98
C ASP A 18 -7.27 3.53 -8.99
N GLU A 19 -7.14 3.24 -7.70
CA GLU A 19 -6.84 4.22 -6.66
C GLU A 19 -5.34 4.32 -6.35
N PRO A 20 -4.82 5.51 -5.99
CA PRO A 20 -5.52 6.79 -5.81
C PRO A 20 -5.71 7.59 -7.11
N ASN A 21 -6.76 8.42 -7.13
CA ASN A 21 -7.11 9.36 -8.21
C ASN A 21 -7.20 8.63 -9.56
N PRO A 22 -8.35 8.02 -9.88
CA PRO A 22 -8.52 7.30 -11.14
C PRO A 22 -8.51 8.26 -12.33
N LYS A 23 -8.13 7.75 -13.50
CA LYS A 23 -8.18 8.46 -14.80
C LYS A 23 -7.29 9.71 -14.91
N THR A 24 -6.18 9.77 -14.19
CA THR A 24 -5.12 10.79 -14.39
C THR A 24 -3.76 10.14 -14.71
N LEU A 25 -2.92 10.87 -15.43
CA LEU A 25 -1.51 10.55 -15.68
C LEU A 25 -0.56 11.17 -14.64
N ASP A 26 -1.07 11.91 -13.66
CA ASP A 26 -0.27 12.49 -12.58
C ASP A 26 0.51 11.42 -11.81
N THR A 27 1.63 11.82 -11.22
CA THR A 27 2.48 10.92 -10.42
C THR A 27 2.37 11.16 -8.92
N VAL A 28 1.59 12.17 -8.53
CA VAL A 28 1.36 12.60 -7.15
C VAL A 28 -0.14 12.67 -6.86
N THR A 29 -0.48 12.82 -5.59
CA THR A 29 -1.83 12.92 -5.05
C THR A 29 -1.79 13.73 -3.77
N ASP A 30 -2.91 14.37 -3.40
CA ASP A 30 -3.06 15.01 -2.09
C ASP A 30 -3.62 14.06 -1.02
N LEU A 31 -4.03 12.85 -1.44
CA LEU A 31 -4.55 11.82 -0.54
C LEU A 31 -3.40 11.17 0.23
N ASP A 32 -3.66 10.88 1.51
CA ASP A 32 -2.80 10.01 2.31
C ASP A 32 -3.30 8.57 2.30
N TYR A 33 -2.45 7.65 2.76
CA TYR A 33 -2.79 6.24 2.82
C TYR A 33 -4.04 5.94 3.67
N LEU A 34 -4.27 6.67 4.78
CA LEU A 34 -5.40 6.43 5.68
C LEU A 34 -6.72 6.63 4.93
N THR A 35 -6.77 7.71 4.16
CA THR A 35 -7.93 8.09 3.36
C THR A 35 -8.25 6.99 2.35
N THR A 36 -7.24 6.51 1.61
CA THR A 36 -7.43 5.43 0.63
C THR A 36 -7.75 4.08 1.27
N TYR A 37 -7.16 3.78 2.44
CA TYR A 37 -7.40 2.55 3.20
C TYR A 37 -8.84 2.50 3.73
N ASN A 38 -9.30 3.58 4.37
CA ASN A 38 -10.66 3.67 4.88
C ASN A 38 -11.70 3.55 3.77
N ALA A 39 -11.47 4.21 2.62
CA ALA A 39 -12.32 4.07 1.44
C ALA A 39 -12.35 2.62 0.94
N TYR A 40 -11.20 1.93 0.93
CA TYR A 40 -11.12 0.55 0.49
C TYR A 40 -11.88 -0.41 1.42
N LEU A 41 -11.79 -0.22 2.75
CA LEU A 41 -12.54 -1.05 3.71
C LEU A 41 -14.06 -1.01 3.48
N GLN A 42 -14.60 0.13 3.03
CA GLN A 42 -16.03 0.26 2.72
C GLN A 42 -16.46 -0.62 1.53
N ARG A 43 -15.52 -1.13 0.73
CA ARG A 43 -15.80 -1.95 -0.46
C ARG A 43 -15.86 -3.45 -0.20
N ILE A 44 -15.60 -3.92 1.02
CA ILE A 44 -15.58 -5.36 1.33
C ILE A 44 -16.86 -6.07 0.87
N ASN A 45 -18.03 -5.49 1.12
CA ASN A 45 -19.32 -6.09 0.73
C ASN A 45 -19.50 -6.16 -0.79
N GLU A 46 -18.97 -5.20 -1.53
CA GLU A 46 -19.01 -5.20 -2.99
C GLU A 46 -18.07 -6.27 -3.57
N TYR A 47 -16.86 -6.40 -3.02
CA TYR A 47 -15.93 -7.47 -3.39
C TYR A 47 -16.56 -8.85 -3.17
N LYS A 48 -17.18 -9.09 -2.00
CA LYS A 48 -17.91 -10.33 -1.70
C LYS A 48 -19.02 -10.58 -2.72
N LYS A 49 -19.82 -9.55 -3.03
CA LYS A 49 -20.95 -9.65 -3.96
C LYS A 49 -20.50 -10.01 -5.37
N ILE A 50 -19.46 -9.35 -5.88
CA ILE A 50 -19.03 -9.52 -7.28
C ILE A 50 -18.20 -10.79 -7.45
N PHE A 51 -17.28 -11.09 -6.53
CA PHE A 51 -16.45 -12.28 -6.61
C PHE A 51 -17.26 -13.58 -6.51
N SER A 52 -18.31 -13.57 -5.69
CA SER A 52 -19.21 -14.72 -5.52
C SER A 52 -20.31 -14.84 -6.58
N LYS A 53 -20.41 -13.88 -7.51
CA LYS A 53 -21.46 -13.85 -8.53
C LYS A 53 -21.39 -15.08 -9.44
N GLY A 54 -22.53 -15.76 -9.60
CA GLY A 54 -22.69 -16.96 -10.43
C GLY A 54 -22.27 -18.27 -9.76
N LYS A 55 -21.61 -18.22 -8.60
CA LYS A 55 -21.27 -19.39 -7.78
C LYS A 55 -22.47 -19.83 -6.94
N LYS A 56 -22.53 -21.12 -6.58
CA LYS A 56 -23.63 -21.70 -5.79
C LYS A 56 -23.09 -22.56 -4.65
N GLY A 57 -23.92 -22.78 -3.62
CA GLY A 57 -23.59 -23.65 -2.49
C GLY A 57 -22.24 -23.30 -1.85
N GLU A 58 -21.44 -24.33 -1.59
CA GLU A 58 -20.13 -24.23 -0.97
C GLU A 58 -19.17 -23.32 -1.74
N GLU A 59 -19.17 -23.37 -3.08
CA GLU A 59 -18.30 -22.55 -3.93
C GLU A 59 -18.54 -21.05 -3.71
N LYS A 60 -19.81 -20.66 -3.51
CA LYS A 60 -20.18 -19.27 -3.21
C LYS A 60 -19.66 -18.85 -1.84
N GLN A 61 -19.80 -19.72 -0.85
CA GLN A 61 -19.36 -19.47 0.52
C GLN A 61 -17.83 -19.34 0.59
N GLN A 62 -17.09 -20.24 -0.06
CA GLN A 62 -15.64 -20.18 -0.17
C GLN A 62 -15.17 -18.88 -0.83
N ALA A 63 -15.86 -18.41 -1.88
CA ALA A 63 -15.53 -17.13 -2.51
C ALA A 63 -15.76 -15.93 -1.58
N ILE A 64 -16.80 -15.95 -0.75
CA ILE A 64 -17.06 -14.91 0.25
C ILE A 64 -15.96 -14.91 1.32
N ILE A 65 -15.65 -16.09 1.88
CA ILE A 65 -14.61 -16.28 2.90
C ILE A 65 -13.25 -15.80 2.38
N ALA A 66 -12.88 -16.17 1.15
CA ALA A 66 -11.60 -15.74 0.56
C ALA A 66 -11.43 -14.21 0.48
N ILE A 67 -12.53 -13.47 0.30
CA ILE A 67 -12.50 -12.00 0.36
C ILE A 67 -12.38 -11.51 1.79
N GLU A 68 -13.15 -12.09 2.72
CA GLU A 68 -13.10 -11.72 4.14
C GLU A 68 -11.69 -11.94 4.71
N ASP A 69 -11.10 -13.10 4.45
CA ASP A 69 -9.73 -13.44 4.84
C ASP A 69 -8.71 -12.47 4.23
N PHE A 70 -8.86 -12.12 2.95
CA PHE A 70 -7.96 -11.14 2.33
C PHE A 70 -8.07 -9.75 2.98
N PHE A 71 -9.28 -9.27 3.25
CA PHE A 71 -9.47 -7.98 3.91
C PHE A 71 -8.92 -7.99 5.34
N GLN A 72 -9.17 -9.05 6.09
CA GLN A 72 -8.72 -9.18 7.47
C GLN A 72 -7.20 -9.40 7.58
N ASP A 73 -6.68 -10.44 6.93
CA ASP A 73 -5.33 -10.93 7.13
C ASP A 73 -4.29 -10.18 6.30
N SER A 74 -4.72 -9.45 5.26
CA SER A 74 -3.81 -8.69 4.40
C SER A 74 -4.00 -7.18 4.52
N ILE A 75 -5.22 -6.67 4.31
CA ILE A 75 -5.45 -5.22 4.29
C ILE A 75 -5.40 -4.64 5.71
N ILE A 76 -6.22 -5.16 6.63
CA ILE A 76 -6.29 -4.67 8.02
C ILE A 76 -4.99 -4.97 8.75
N ALA A 77 -4.54 -6.22 8.76
CA ALA A 77 -3.29 -6.60 9.42
C ALA A 77 -2.07 -5.82 8.88
N GLY A 78 -2.00 -5.57 7.57
CA GLY A 78 -0.94 -4.77 6.96
C GLY A 78 -0.92 -3.31 7.45
N TYR A 79 -2.09 -2.68 7.58
CA TYR A 79 -2.19 -1.33 8.15
C TYR A 79 -1.82 -1.30 9.64
N GLU A 80 -2.26 -2.27 10.43
CA GLU A 80 -1.90 -2.38 11.85
C GLU A 80 -0.39 -2.55 12.04
N GLN A 81 0.24 -3.42 11.24
CA GLN A 81 1.69 -3.60 11.25
C GLN A 81 2.39 -2.28 10.87
N PHE A 82 1.82 -1.53 9.93
CA PHE A 82 2.37 -0.24 9.52
C PHE A 82 2.33 0.76 10.68
N GLN A 83 1.21 0.86 11.40
CA GLN A 83 1.12 1.73 12.58
C GLN A 83 2.15 1.38 13.65
N LYS A 84 2.32 0.08 13.94
CA LYS A 84 3.35 -0.40 14.88
C LYS A 84 4.75 -0.01 14.42
N GLY A 85 5.05 -0.15 13.12
CA GLY A 85 6.33 0.25 12.54
C GLY A 85 6.60 1.75 12.62
N LEU A 86 5.59 2.58 12.37
CA LEU A 86 5.71 4.03 12.51
C LEU A 86 6.00 4.44 13.95
N HIS A 87 5.34 3.81 14.93
CA HIS A 87 5.59 4.08 16.33
C HIS A 87 7.05 3.78 16.72
N ILE A 88 7.58 2.61 16.33
CA ILE A 88 8.98 2.25 16.60
C ILE A 88 9.95 3.17 15.85
N MET A 89 9.63 3.53 14.60
CA MET A 89 10.42 4.44 13.79
C MET A 89 10.52 5.83 14.42
N GLN A 90 9.41 6.36 14.95
CA GLN A 90 9.38 7.62 15.70
C GLN A 90 10.33 7.56 16.89
N GLN A 91 10.22 6.54 17.74
CA GLN A 91 11.08 6.42 18.93
C GLN A 91 12.57 6.33 18.56
N LEU A 92 12.92 5.63 17.48
CA LEU A 92 14.30 5.54 17.02
C LEU A 92 14.82 6.88 16.48
N LEU A 93 14.00 7.64 15.76
CA LEU A 93 14.36 8.99 15.29
C LEU A 93 14.52 9.97 16.47
N GLU A 94 13.67 9.88 17.49
CA GLU A 94 13.79 10.66 18.73
C GLU A 94 15.08 10.32 19.50
N GLN A 95 15.54 9.07 19.43
CA GLN A 95 16.82 8.61 19.96
C GLN A 95 18.04 9.00 19.08
N GLY A 96 17.84 9.86 18.08
CA GLY A 96 18.92 10.37 17.22
C GLY A 96 19.37 9.41 16.12
N GLN A 97 18.64 8.33 15.85
CA GLN A 97 18.97 7.42 14.74
C GLN A 97 18.57 8.00 13.40
N SER A 98 19.39 7.79 12.37
CA SER A 98 18.97 8.04 10.98
C SER A 98 18.43 6.75 10.37
N ILE A 99 17.28 6.84 9.71
CA ILE A 99 16.55 5.70 9.16
C ILE A 99 16.35 5.90 7.67
N GLN A 100 16.63 4.87 6.88
CA GLN A 100 16.30 4.83 5.47
C GLN A 100 15.30 3.70 5.23
N ILE A 101 14.13 4.04 4.68
CA ILE A 101 13.13 3.07 4.22
C ILE A 101 13.15 2.96 2.70
N THR A 102 13.04 1.74 2.18
CA THR A 102 12.94 1.48 0.74
C THR A 102 11.53 1.00 0.41
N ILE A 103 10.83 1.75 -0.44
CA ILE A 103 9.44 1.53 -0.81
C ILE A 103 9.35 1.13 -2.29
N LYS A 104 8.56 0.10 -2.57
CA LYS A 104 8.21 -0.35 -3.92
C LYS A 104 6.72 -0.19 -4.19
N GLY A 105 6.35 0.38 -5.33
CA GLY A 105 4.96 0.50 -5.78
C GLY A 105 4.64 -0.47 -6.91
N PHE A 106 3.44 -1.05 -6.90
CA PHE A 106 2.95 -2.04 -7.86
C PHE A 106 1.55 -1.67 -8.36
N ALA A 107 1.21 -2.16 -9.56
CA ALA A 107 -0.12 -2.04 -10.16
C ALA A 107 -0.52 -3.33 -10.90
N SER A 108 -1.82 -3.59 -10.98
CA SER A 108 -2.40 -4.70 -11.74
C SER A 108 -2.43 -4.39 -13.25
N PRO A 109 -2.34 -5.40 -14.14
CA PRO A 109 -2.15 -5.20 -15.58
C PRO A 109 -3.41 -4.75 -16.36
N LEU A 110 -4.33 -4.02 -15.73
CA LEU A 110 -5.64 -3.65 -16.32
C LEU A 110 -5.60 -2.41 -17.24
N ASN A 111 -4.54 -1.63 -17.15
CA ASN A 111 -4.36 -0.37 -17.89
C ASN A 111 -3.07 -0.42 -18.70
N LYS A 112 -2.82 0.61 -19.53
CA LYS A 112 -1.56 0.74 -20.27
C LYS A 112 -0.38 0.83 -19.29
N SER A 113 0.77 0.30 -19.69
CA SER A 113 1.97 0.23 -18.84
C SER A 113 2.42 1.57 -18.24
N GLU A 114 2.34 2.65 -19.02
CA GLU A 114 2.63 4.01 -18.55
C GLU A 114 1.68 4.45 -17.43
N TYR A 115 0.38 4.21 -17.63
CA TYR A 115 -0.63 4.52 -16.62
C TYR A 115 -0.38 3.73 -15.32
N ASN A 116 -0.11 2.43 -15.44
CA ASN A 116 0.19 1.56 -14.30
C ASN A 116 1.46 1.98 -13.57
N THR A 117 2.46 2.47 -14.30
CA THR A 117 3.68 3.04 -13.72
C THR A 117 3.36 4.31 -12.93
N ASN A 118 2.57 5.24 -13.48
CA ASN A 118 2.21 6.48 -12.80
C ASN A 118 1.31 6.23 -11.59
N LEU A 119 0.36 5.29 -11.68
CA LEU A 119 -0.46 4.85 -10.56
C LEU A 119 0.41 4.29 -9.42
N SER A 120 1.44 3.49 -9.74
CA SER A 120 2.36 2.98 -8.73
C SER A 120 3.17 4.09 -8.03
N LYS A 121 3.53 5.18 -8.74
CA LYS A 121 4.15 6.37 -8.15
C LYS A 121 3.18 7.10 -7.22
N ARG A 122 1.92 7.29 -7.63
CA ARG A 122 0.89 7.92 -6.78
C ARG A 122 0.66 7.15 -5.48
N ARG A 123 0.64 5.81 -5.54
CA ARG A 123 0.53 4.97 -4.34
C ARG A 123 1.71 5.16 -3.39
N ILE A 124 2.94 5.26 -3.91
CA ILE A 124 4.10 5.58 -3.05
C ILE A 124 3.92 6.98 -2.43
N ASN A 125 3.44 7.95 -3.20
CA ASN A 125 3.19 9.29 -2.71
C ASN A 125 2.07 9.35 -1.64
N CYS A 126 1.03 8.51 -1.72
CA CYS A 126 0.05 8.36 -0.63
C CYS A 126 0.70 7.94 0.70
N VAL A 127 1.68 7.04 0.66
CA VAL A 127 2.41 6.62 1.87
C VAL A 127 3.27 7.76 2.41
N GLU A 128 3.93 8.53 1.54
CA GLU A 128 4.69 9.71 1.93
C GLU A 128 3.79 10.79 2.56
N ASN A 129 2.62 11.07 1.97
CA ASN A 129 1.64 11.98 2.54
C ASN A 129 1.15 11.50 3.92
N TYR A 130 0.98 10.18 4.09
CA TYR A 130 0.66 9.61 5.40
C TYR A 130 1.77 9.91 6.42
N LEU A 131 3.04 9.66 6.07
CA LEU A 131 4.17 9.95 6.95
C LEU A 131 4.23 11.44 7.33
N ARG A 132 3.96 12.34 6.39
CA ARG A 132 3.94 13.79 6.64
C ARG A 132 2.82 14.23 7.59
N LYS A 133 1.69 13.52 7.62
CA LYS A 133 0.53 13.83 8.48
C LYS A 133 0.50 13.05 9.80
N TYR A 134 1.25 11.94 9.88
CA TYR A 134 1.23 11.03 11.03
C TYR A 134 1.55 11.76 12.34
N ASN A 135 0.74 11.52 13.38
CA ASN A 135 0.86 12.11 14.73
C ASN A 135 1.15 13.62 14.67
N ASN A 136 0.30 14.37 13.98
CA ASN A 136 0.41 15.82 13.80
C ASN A 136 1.76 16.26 13.17
N GLY A 137 2.28 15.46 12.25
CA GLY A 137 3.49 15.77 11.50
C GLY A 137 4.79 15.47 12.25
N VAL A 138 4.79 14.49 13.15
CA VAL A 138 5.98 14.12 13.95
C VAL A 138 7.20 13.76 13.09
N PHE A 139 7.01 13.31 11.85
CA PHE A 139 8.11 12.98 10.95
C PHE A 139 8.62 14.17 10.12
N LEU A 140 7.91 15.30 10.05
CA LEU A 140 8.31 16.47 9.25
C LEU A 140 9.73 16.96 9.56
N PRO A 141 10.15 17.08 10.84
CA PRO A 141 11.49 17.56 11.14
C PRO A 141 12.60 16.66 10.59
N TYR A 142 12.35 15.34 10.49
CA TYR A 142 13.30 14.36 9.96
C TYR A 142 13.26 14.21 8.43
N LEU A 143 12.14 14.59 7.80
CA LEU A 143 11.93 14.52 6.35
C LEU A 143 12.45 15.77 5.63
N ASP A 144 12.11 16.95 6.13
CA ASP A 144 12.36 18.21 5.42
C ASP A 144 13.60 18.97 5.95
N THR A 145 14.22 18.48 7.03
CA THR A 145 15.47 19.03 7.60
C THR A 145 15.40 20.54 7.86
N VAL A 146 14.23 21.00 8.30
CA VAL A 146 13.93 22.42 8.51
C VAL A 146 14.57 22.97 9.79
N ASP A 147 14.84 22.09 10.77
CA ASP A 147 15.51 22.44 12.03
C ASP A 147 17.00 22.05 11.96
N SER A 148 17.87 23.06 11.99
CA SER A 148 19.33 22.89 11.96
C SER A 148 19.90 22.15 13.17
N LYS A 149 19.11 21.97 14.25
CA LYS A 149 19.49 21.20 15.44
C LYS A 149 19.31 19.70 15.25
N ILE A 150 18.42 19.27 14.36
CA ILE A 150 18.12 17.86 14.11
C ILE A 150 19.14 17.32 13.09
N LYS A 151 20.07 16.50 13.59
CA LYS A 151 21.14 15.93 12.76
C LYS A 151 20.76 14.61 12.09
N ASN A 152 19.78 13.90 12.64
CA ASN A 152 19.32 12.62 12.10
C ASN A 152 18.13 12.80 11.13
N LYS A 153 17.97 11.85 10.20
CA LYS A 153 17.03 12.00 9.08
C LYS A 153 16.22 10.73 8.81
N LEU A 154 15.04 10.91 8.24
CA LEU A 154 14.25 9.86 7.63
C LEU A 154 14.38 9.94 6.10
N TYR A 155 15.04 8.95 5.50
CA TYR A 155 15.22 8.86 4.05
C TYR A 155 14.20 7.91 3.45
N ILE A 156 13.56 8.31 2.35
CA ILE A 156 12.61 7.46 1.60
C ILE A 156 13.19 7.18 0.20
N ILE A 157 13.56 5.93 -0.04
CA ILE A 157 13.98 5.46 -1.37
C ILE A 157 12.75 4.88 -2.09
N LYS A 158 12.36 5.49 -3.21
CA LYS A 158 11.12 5.18 -3.95
C LYS A 158 11.44 4.42 -5.23
N ASN A 159 10.85 3.24 -5.42
CA ASN A 159 10.98 2.45 -6.64
C ASN A 159 9.58 2.10 -7.21
N ALA A 160 9.20 2.70 -8.33
CA ALA A 160 7.95 2.40 -9.01
C ALA A 160 8.14 1.28 -10.04
N PHE A 161 7.47 0.14 -9.86
CA PHE A 161 7.58 -1.01 -10.77
C PHE A 161 6.39 -1.14 -11.74
N GLY A 162 5.32 -0.36 -11.58
CA GLY A 162 4.11 -0.51 -12.39
C GLY A 162 3.58 -1.96 -12.37
N GLU A 163 3.28 -2.50 -13.55
CA GLU A 163 2.82 -3.89 -13.74
C GLU A 163 3.96 -4.88 -14.05
N THR A 164 5.21 -4.43 -14.18
CA THR A 164 6.34 -5.27 -14.65
C THR A 164 6.66 -6.48 -13.77
N LYS A 165 6.03 -6.56 -12.59
CA LYS A 165 6.16 -7.67 -11.64
C LYS A 165 4.83 -8.32 -11.26
N ALA A 166 3.73 -8.00 -11.96
CA ALA A 166 2.47 -8.68 -11.75
C ALA A 166 2.59 -10.17 -12.09
N ALA A 167 1.91 -11.03 -11.34
CA ALA A 167 1.95 -12.46 -11.64
C ALA A 167 1.31 -12.73 -13.03
N ALA A 168 1.95 -13.59 -13.82
CA ALA A 168 1.57 -13.83 -15.23
C ALA A 168 0.15 -14.41 -15.40
N ASN A 169 -0.45 -14.92 -14.32
CA ASN A 169 -1.78 -15.51 -14.30
C ASN A 169 -2.90 -14.50 -13.94
N ILE A 170 -2.58 -13.23 -13.70
CA ILE A 170 -3.58 -12.20 -13.36
C ILE A 170 -4.27 -11.70 -14.63
N SER A 171 -5.60 -11.76 -14.65
CA SER A 171 -6.42 -11.32 -15.78
C SER A 171 -6.31 -9.80 -16.00
N ASP A 172 -6.04 -9.40 -17.24
CA ASP A 172 -6.08 -8.02 -17.75
C ASP A 172 -7.42 -7.68 -18.40
N LYS A 173 -8.38 -8.62 -18.42
CA LYS A 173 -9.64 -8.48 -19.15
C LYS A 173 -10.64 -7.61 -18.41
N ARG A 174 -10.98 -6.46 -18.99
CA ARG A 174 -12.05 -5.57 -18.51
C ARG A 174 -13.44 -6.19 -18.57
N SER A 175 -13.65 -7.17 -19.45
CA SER A 175 -14.90 -7.92 -19.54
C SER A 175 -15.08 -8.93 -18.39
N ASP A 176 -14.02 -9.22 -17.63
CA ASP A 176 -14.04 -10.18 -16.51
C ASP A 176 -13.58 -9.52 -15.21
N LEU A 177 -14.31 -8.49 -14.78
CA LEU A 177 -14.01 -7.75 -13.54
C LEU A 177 -13.96 -8.64 -12.30
N ARG A 178 -14.70 -9.76 -12.31
CA ARG A 178 -14.66 -10.74 -11.21
C ARG A 178 -13.24 -11.21 -10.96
N ASN A 179 -12.48 -11.50 -12.01
CA ASN A 179 -11.12 -12.02 -11.91
C ASN A 179 -10.03 -10.96 -12.11
N SER A 180 -10.31 -9.84 -12.76
CA SER A 180 -9.34 -8.76 -12.99
C SER A 180 -9.35 -7.64 -11.95
N VAL A 181 -10.42 -7.56 -11.14
CA VAL A 181 -10.57 -6.54 -10.08
C VAL A 181 -10.90 -7.18 -8.74
N TYR A 182 -11.99 -7.94 -8.67
CA TYR A 182 -12.62 -8.33 -7.41
C TYR A 182 -12.10 -9.63 -6.79
N SER A 183 -11.19 -10.34 -7.47
CA SER A 183 -10.54 -11.52 -6.90
C SER A 183 -9.43 -11.13 -5.92
N PRO A 184 -9.18 -11.93 -4.86
CA PRO A 184 -8.03 -11.74 -3.98
C PRO A 184 -6.71 -11.67 -4.74
N GLU A 185 -6.55 -12.49 -5.79
CA GLU A 185 -5.34 -12.56 -6.61
C GLU A 185 -5.09 -11.23 -7.34
N ALA A 186 -6.11 -10.66 -7.98
CA ALA A 186 -5.98 -9.36 -8.64
C ALA A 186 -5.76 -8.22 -7.64
N ALA A 187 -6.44 -8.27 -6.50
CA ALA A 187 -6.28 -7.29 -5.43
C ALA A 187 -4.86 -7.29 -4.84
N LYS A 188 -4.22 -8.45 -4.75
CA LYS A 188 -2.85 -8.59 -4.22
C LYS A 188 -1.77 -7.92 -5.08
N GLU A 189 -2.06 -7.57 -6.33
CA GLU A 189 -1.14 -6.83 -7.20
C GLU A 189 -1.18 -5.31 -6.97
N ARG A 190 -2.25 -4.81 -6.33
CA ARG A 190 -2.46 -3.38 -6.10
C ARG A 190 -1.90 -2.97 -4.75
N LYS A 191 -0.59 -2.80 -4.68
CA LYS A 191 0.11 -2.62 -3.40
C LYS A 191 1.29 -1.67 -3.45
N VAL A 192 1.68 -1.24 -2.25
CA VAL A 192 3.00 -0.69 -1.94
C VAL A 192 3.66 -1.61 -0.92
N GLN A 193 4.96 -1.84 -1.07
CA GLN A 193 5.74 -2.63 -0.12
C GLN A 193 6.91 -1.84 0.43
N ILE A 194 7.06 -1.80 1.76
CA ILE A 194 8.30 -1.40 2.41
C ILE A 194 9.16 -2.65 2.46
N ILE A 195 10.28 -2.64 1.75
CA ILE A 195 11.11 -3.83 1.48
C ILE A 195 12.50 -3.78 2.12
N GLY A 196 12.83 -2.69 2.80
CA GLY A 196 14.13 -2.55 3.44
C GLY A 196 14.14 -1.38 4.40
N ILE A 197 14.82 -1.60 5.53
CA ILE A 197 15.06 -0.58 6.55
C ILE A 197 16.54 -0.64 6.91
N ASN A 198 17.23 0.47 6.67
CA ASN A 198 18.64 0.64 6.98
C ASN A 198 18.84 1.77 7.99
N PHE A 199 19.84 1.60 8.85
CA PHE A 199 20.26 2.63 9.79
C PHE A 199 21.55 3.25 9.27
N LYS A 200 21.66 4.58 9.33
CA LYS A 200 22.87 5.33 8.97
C LYS A 200 23.56 5.89 10.20
#